data_AF-U1M1K7-F1
#
_entry.id   AF-U1M1K7-F1
#
_cell.length_a   1.000
_cell.length_b   1.000
_cell.length_c   1.000
_cell.angle_alpha   90.00
_cell.angle_beta   90.00
_cell.angle_gamma   90.00
#
_symmetry.space_group_name_H-M   'P 1'
#
loop_
_entity.id
_entity.type
_entity.pdbx_description
1 polymer ?
#
loop_
_entity_poly.entity_id
_entity_poly.type
_entity_poly.pdbx_seq_one_letter_code
_entity_poly.pdbx_strand_id
1 'polypeptide(L)'
;MLSYPEVVKEGKPVGKRVAVIGAGGIGFDVSEFLTTEESPTLHLKEWRQEWGVADPVTPETGGPRGGITKPIPSPSPREVYLLARTPGPLGKKLGKTSGWVHRAAIKAKKVEQISGVNYERIDDAGLHITFGENREKPRLLEVDNVVVCAGQESQRGLYDELVAKGVRAHVVGGALLAGELDAKRAIRQGTELAAAL
;
A
#
# COMPACT_ATOMS: atom_id res chain seq x y z
N MET A 1 -7.95 1.93 16.11
CA MET A 1 -8.02 1.50 14.70
C MET A 1 -8.15 2.74 13.83
N LEU A 2 -7.53 2.76 12.65
CA LEU A 2 -7.56 3.88 11.71
C LEU A 2 -7.83 3.35 10.31
N SER A 3 -8.60 4.09 9.51
CA SER A 3 -8.69 3.88 8.07
C SER A 3 -7.47 4.49 7.37
N TYR A 4 -7.14 4.01 6.18
CA TYR A 4 -6.02 4.59 5.42
C TYR A 4 -6.19 6.10 5.10
N PRO A 5 -7.40 6.66 4.84
CA PRO A 5 -7.55 8.10 4.63
C PRO A 5 -7.26 8.90 5.91
N GLU A 6 -7.66 8.41 7.07
CA GLU A 6 -7.35 9.06 8.35
C GLU A 6 -5.84 9.17 8.58
N VAL A 7 -5.07 8.16 8.15
CA VAL A 7 -3.60 8.18 8.25
C VAL A 7 -2.99 9.09 7.19
N VAL A 8 -3.33 8.88 5.92
CA VAL A 8 -2.61 9.52 4.79
C VAL A 8 -3.10 10.93 4.50
N LYS A 9 -4.42 11.17 4.59
CA LYS A 9 -5.03 12.45 4.24
C LYS A 9 -5.19 13.37 5.45
N GLU A 10 -5.67 12.81 6.57
CA GLU A 10 -5.93 13.60 7.78
C GLU A 10 -4.71 13.70 8.71
N GLY A 11 -3.67 12.89 8.47
CA GLY A 11 -2.43 12.93 9.25
C GLY A 11 -2.62 12.50 10.70
N LYS A 12 -3.58 11.60 10.99
CA LYS A 12 -3.77 11.10 12.35
C LYS A 12 -2.50 10.42 12.86
N PRO A 13 -2.13 10.63 14.14
CA PRO A 13 -0.89 10.09 14.68
C PRO A 13 -0.90 8.56 14.68
N VAL A 14 0.24 7.98 14.28
CA VAL A 14 0.46 6.53 14.24
C VAL A 14 1.71 6.19 15.05
N GLY A 15 1.56 5.23 15.98
CA GLY A 15 2.59 4.75 16.89
C GLY A 15 3.75 4.02 16.22
N LYS A 16 4.57 3.35 17.02
CA LYS A 16 5.81 2.71 16.58
C LYS A 16 5.57 1.33 15.96
N ARG A 17 4.57 0.60 16.42
CA ARG A 17 4.22 -0.74 15.94
C ARG A 17 2.86 -0.71 15.26
N VAL A 18 2.80 -1.12 13.98
CA VAL A 18 1.59 -0.95 13.16
C VAL A 18 1.25 -2.21 12.40
N ALA A 19 -0.01 -2.64 12.49
CA ALA A 19 -0.55 -3.67 11.61
C ALA A 19 -1.36 -3.02 10.47
N VAL A 20 -0.99 -3.31 9.22
CA VAL A 20 -1.71 -2.89 8.01
C VAL A 20 -2.52 -4.06 7.48
N ILE A 21 -3.84 -3.93 7.52
CA ILE A 21 -4.78 -4.96 7.04
C ILE A 21 -5.09 -4.71 5.57
N GLY A 22 -4.69 -5.65 4.70
CA GLY A 22 -4.96 -5.65 3.27
C GLY A 22 -3.72 -5.34 2.45
N ALA A 23 -3.24 -6.31 1.68
CA ALA A 23 -2.01 -6.21 0.87
C ALA A 23 -2.27 -5.96 -0.63
N GLY A 24 -3.27 -5.14 -0.94
CA GLY A 24 -3.46 -4.54 -2.27
C GLY A 24 -2.57 -3.31 -2.48
N GLY A 25 -2.77 -2.56 -3.57
CA GLY A 25 -1.98 -1.35 -3.87
C GLY A 25 -1.91 -0.37 -2.69
N ILE A 26 -3.08 0.00 -2.15
CA ILE A 26 -3.18 0.91 -0.99
C ILE A 26 -2.41 0.38 0.22
N GLY A 27 -2.43 -0.92 0.49
CA GLY A 27 -1.70 -1.50 1.61
C GLY A 27 -0.18 -1.41 1.48
N PHE A 28 0.33 -1.61 0.26
CA PHE A 28 1.74 -1.41 -0.05
C PHE A 28 2.13 0.06 0.08
N ASP A 29 1.34 0.97 -0.51
CA ASP A 29 1.60 2.41 -0.44
C ASP A 29 1.57 2.94 1.00
N VAL A 30 0.61 2.49 1.82
CA VAL A 30 0.53 2.83 3.24
C VAL A 30 1.70 2.26 4.03
N SER A 31 2.14 1.03 3.71
CA SER A 31 3.32 0.45 4.37
C SER A 31 4.60 1.23 4.03
N GLU A 32 4.76 1.63 2.78
CA GLU A 32 5.86 2.48 2.32
C GLU A 32 5.82 3.86 2.99
N PHE A 33 4.64 4.50 3.04
CA PHE A 33 4.40 5.76 3.76
C PHE A 33 4.76 5.68 5.24
N LEU A 34 4.33 4.63 5.93
CA LEU A 34 4.59 4.46 7.37
C LEU A 34 6.07 4.19 7.68
N THR A 35 6.82 3.65 6.72
CA THR A 35 8.24 3.26 6.86
C THR A 35 9.22 4.28 6.29
N THR A 36 8.72 5.42 5.78
CA THR A 36 9.52 6.45 5.12
C THR A 36 9.18 7.82 5.70
N GLU A 37 10.11 8.46 6.40
CA GLU A 37 9.93 9.83 6.90
C GLU A 37 10.15 10.87 5.80
N GLU A 38 11.27 10.73 5.09
CA GLU A 38 11.64 11.56 3.94
C GLU A 38 11.87 10.66 2.73
N SER A 39 11.32 11.06 1.57
CA SER A 39 11.43 10.26 0.37
C SER A 39 12.81 10.44 -0.28
N PRO A 40 13.60 9.36 -0.44
CA PRO A 40 14.90 9.44 -1.11
C PRO A 40 14.75 9.81 -2.59
N THR A 41 13.56 9.67 -3.18
CA THR A 41 13.31 9.96 -4.60
C THR A 41 13.53 11.43 -4.95
N LEU A 42 13.52 12.32 -3.96
CA LEU A 42 13.81 13.75 -4.12
C LEU A 42 15.32 14.05 -4.02
N HIS A 43 16.12 13.08 -3.58
CA HIS A 43 17.54 13.22 -3.28
C HIS A 43 18.37 12.16 -3.99
N LEU A 44 18.90 12.48 -5.17
CA LEU A 44 19.59 11.52 -6.06
C LEU A 44 20.64 10.66 -5.34
N LYS A 45 21.45 11.27 -4.46
CA LYS A 45 22.49 10.57 -3.71
C LYS A 45 21.91 9.52 -2.77
N GLU A 46 20.86 9.87 -2.02
CA GLU A 46 20.20 8.97 -1.08
C GLU A 46 19.49 7.84 -1.81
N TRP A 47 18.79 8.16 -2.90
CA TRP A 47 18.18 7.15 -3.77
C TRP A 47 19.22 6.14 -4.28
N ARG A 48 20.38 6.61 -4.75
CA ARG A 48 21.45 5.72 -5.20
C ARG A 48 21.95 4.81 -4.09
N GLN A 49 22.18 5.35 -2.90
CA GLN A 49 22.64 4.57 -1.75
C GLN A 49 21.60 3.52 -1.34
N GLU A 50 20.32 3.91 -1.27
CA GLU A 50 19.21 3.03 -0.90
C GLU A 50 19.07 1.85 -1.87
N TRP A 51 19.28 2.09 -3.17
CA TRP A 51 19.17 1.06 -4.21
C TRP A 51 20.50 0.37 -4.56
N GLY A 52 21.62 0.78 -3.97
CA GLY A 52 22.94 0.24 -4.28
C GLY A 52 23.41 0.57 -5.70
N VAL A 53 23.05 1.74 -6.21
CA VAL A 53 23.54 2.25 -7.49
C VAL A 53 24.86 2.97 -7.24
N ALA A 54 25.93 2.55 -7.92
CA ALA A 54 27.24 3.18 -7.78
C ALA A 54 27.28 4.57 -8.42
N ASP A 55 28.26 5.38 -8.01
CA ASP A 55 28.54 6.63 -8.69
C ASP A 55 29.04 6.39 -10.13
N PRO A 56 28.80 7.34 -11.06
CA PRO A 56 29.26 7.24 -12.43
C PRO A 56 30.76 7.01 -12.47
N VAL A 57 31.17 6.07 -13.31
CA VAL A 57 32.58 5.77 -13.55
C VAL A 57 33.22 6.99 -14.19
N THR A 58 34.24 7.57 -13.55
CA THR A 58 35.16 8.48 -14.24
C THR A 58 36.41 7.74 -14.69
N PRO A 59 37.13 8.24 -15.71
CA PRO A 59 38.41 7.68 -16.11
C PRO A 59 39.43 7.62 -14.95
N GLU A 60 39.31 8.51 -13.95
CA GLU A 60 40.26 8.58 -12.83
C GLU A 60 39.94 7.61 -11.69
N THR A 61 38.67 7.40 -11.35
CA THR A 61 38.29 6.58 -10.18
C THR A 61 38.10 5.11 -10.50
N GLY A 62 37.85 4.78 -11.77
CA GLY A 62 37.21 3.51 -12.11
C GLY A 62 35.86 3.38 -11.38
N GLY A 63 35.22 2.21 -11.46
CA GLY A 63 34.00 1.94 -10.70
C GLY A 63 33.73 0.45 -10.57
N PRO A 64 32.79 0.06 -9.68
CA PRO A 64 32.46 -1.35 -9.48
C PRO A 64 31.93 -1.96 -10.79
N ARG A 65 32.33 -3.20 -11.07
CA ARG A 65 31.86 -3.94 -12.24
C ARG A 65 30.33 -3.99 -12.23
N GLY A 66 29.71 -3.54 -13.33
CA GLY A 66 28.26 -3.51 -13.46
C GLY A 66 27.55 -2.32 -12.80
N GLY A 67 28.28 -1.37 -12.17
CA GLY A 67 27.70 -0.14 -11.63
C GLY A 67 26.82 -0.33 -10.39
N ILE A 68 26.98 -1.43 -9.66
CA ILE A 68 26.19 -1.78 -8.48
C ILE A 68 27.09 -1.87 -7.24
N THR A 69 26.58 -1.42 -6.10
CA THR A 69 27.17 -1.54 -4.76
C THR A 69 26.17 -2.17 -3.79
N LYS A 70 26.59 -2.43 -2.55
CA LYS A 70 25.68 -2.93 -1.51
C LYS A 70 24.63 -1.86 -1.18
N PRO A 71 23.32 -2.15 -1.28
CA PRO A 71 22.27 -1.23 -0.87
C PRO A 71 22.37 -0.83 0.60
N ILE A 72 22.10 0.43 0.90
CA ILE A 72 22.05 1.00 2.26
C ILE A 72 20.70 1.72 2.43
N PRO A 73 19.60 0.98 2.64
CA PRO A 73 18.28 1.58 2.84
C PRO A 73 18.22 2.30 4.20
N SER A 74 17.60 3.48 4.23
CA SER A 74 17.34 4.17 5.49
C SER A 74 16.46 3.30 6.40
N PRO A 75 16.69 3.30 7.73
CA PRO A 75 15.90 2.51 8.65
C PRO A 75 14.44 2.96 8.65
N SER A 76 13.53 2.03 8.89
CA SER A 76 12.13 2.36 9.10
C SER A 76 11.95 3.04 10.48
N PRO A 77 11.19 4.14 10.58
CA PRO A 77 10.83 4.74 11.87
C PRO A 77 9.82 3.88 12.67
N ARG A 78 9.21 2.88 12.02
CA ARG A 78 8.16 2.03 12.57
C ARG A 78 8.40 0.56 12.27
N GLU A 79 7.96 -0.30 13.18
CA GLU A 79 7.76 -1.72 12.92
C GLU A 79 6.39 -1.91 12.27
N VAL A 80 6.37 -2.46 11.05
CA VAL A 80 5.14 -2.61 10.28
C VAL A 80 4.93 -4.07 9.90
N TYR A 81 3.72 -4.54 10.15
CA TYR A 81 3.19 -5.82 9.71
C TYR A 81 2.21 -5.59 8.55
N LEU A 82 2.44 -6.18 7.39
CA LEU A 82 1.51 -6.12 6.26
C LEU A 82 0.79 -7.47 6.14
N LEU A 83 -0.53 -7.45 6.31
CA LEU A 83 -1.34 -8.66 6.44
C LEU A 83 -2.31 -8.87 5.27
N ALA A 84 -2.51 -10.12 4.86
CA ALA A 84 -3.61 -10.49 3.96
C ALA A 84 -4.14 -11.91 4.21
N ARG A 85 -5.45 -12.08 4.00
CA ARG A 85 -6.12 -13.40 4.07
C ARG A 85 -5.69 -14.34 2.95
N THR A 86 -5.34 -13.80 1.79
CA THR A 86 -4.94 -14.60 0.63
C THR A 86 -3.60 -15.28 0.92
N PRO A 87 -3.49 -16.61 0.81
CA PRO A 87 -2.23 -17.30 1.04
C PRO A 87 -1.22 -17.03 -0.09
N GLY A 88 0.07 -17.17 0.26
CA GLY A 88 1.19 -17.03 -0.67
C GLY A 88 1.82 -15.63 -0.68
N PRO A 89 2.71 -15.35 -1.64
CA PRO A 89 3.42 -14.07 -1.71
C PRO A 89 2.48 -12.87 -1.88
N LEU A 90 2.64 -11.86 -1.01
CA LEU A 90 1.90 -10.62 -1.08
C LEU A 90 2.38 -9.74 -2.25
N GLY A 91 1.48 -8.92 -2.80
CA GLY A 91 1.80 -7.99 -3.88
C GLY A 91 1.94 -8.63 -5.27
N LYS A 92 1.47 -9.87 -5.48
CA LYS A 92 1.42 -10.52 -6.81
C LYS A 92 0.56 -9.77 -7.83
N LYS A 93 -0.50 -9.10 -7.36
CA LYS A 93 -1.45 -8.34 -8.19
C LYS A 93 -1.07 -6.86 -8.36
N LEU A 94 0.09 -6.44 -7.86
CA LEU A 94 0.59 -5.08 -8.09
C LEU A 94 0.93 -4.88 -9.58
N GLY A 95 1.15 -3.63 -9.98
CA GLY A 95 1.49 -3.26 -11.36
C GLY A 95 2.61 -4.13 -11.94
N LYS A 96 2.45 -4.58 -13.19
CA LYS A 96 3.38 -5.55 -13.82
C LYS A 96 4.83 -5.05 -13.87
N THR A 97 5.03 -3.76 -14.09
CA THR A 97 6.35 -3.14 -14.25
C THR A 97 6.87 -2.43 -12.99
N SER A 98 5.99 -2.03 -12.09
CA SER A 98 6.33 -1.26 -10.87
C SER A 98 6.19 -2.05 -9.57
N GLY A 99 5.36 -3.09 -9.54
CA GLY A 99 5.03 -3.81 -8.30
C GLY A 99 6.24 -4.46 -7.62
N TRP A 100 7.29 -4.79 -8.38
CA TRP A 100 8.52 -5.31 -7.79
C TRP A 100 9.29 -4.26 -6.99
N VAL A 101 9.19 -2.97 -7.36
CA VAL A 101 9.83 -1.84 -6.68
C VAL A 101 9.25 -1.71 -5.27
N HIS A 102 7.93 -1.63 -5.15
CA HIS A 102 7.26 -1.54 -3.84
C HIS A 102 7.56 -2.74 -2.95
N ARG A 103 7.54 -3.97 -3.50
CA ARG A 103 7.91 -5.17 -2.75
C ARG A 103 9.35 -5.13 -2.24
N ALA A 104 10.28 -4.64 -3.06
CA ALA A 104 11.68 -4.51 -2.68
C ALA A 104 11.86 -3.42 -1.61
N ALA A 105 11.21 -2.26 -1.77
CA ALA A 105 11.26 -1.15 -0.83
C ALA A 105 10.78 -1.56 0.57
N ILE A 106 9.57 -2.12 0.70
CA ILE A 106 9.06 -2.50 2.02
C ILE A 106 9.87 -3.65 2.65
N LYS A 107 10.43 -4.54 1.83
CA LYS A 107 11.34 -5.60 2.32
C LYS A 107 12.64 -5.00 2.85
N ALA A 108 13.20 -4.01 2.16
CA ALA A 108 14.39 -3.28 2.59
C ALA A 108 14.15 -2.53 3.91
N LYS A 109 12.94 -2.00 4.12
CA LYS A 109 12.47 -1.41 5.38
C LYS A 109 12.07 -2.43 6.44
N LYS A 110 12.29 -3.73 6.20
CA LYS A 110 12.00 -4.84 7.12
C LYS A 110 10.52 -4.96 7.52
N VAL A 111 9.60 -4.57 6.64
CA VAL A 111 8.16 -4.82 6.85
C VAL A 111 7.91 -6.33 6.86
N GLU A 112 7.30 -6.82 7.94
CA GLU A 112 6.94 -8.22 8.05
C GLU A 112 5.66 -8.49 7.25
N GLN A 113 5.74 -9.37 6.25
CA GLN A 113 4.63 -9.70 5.37
C GLN A 113 4.01 -11.03 5.80
N ILE A 114 2.76 -11.00 6.29
CA ILE A 114 2.06 -12.15 6.83
C ILE A 114 0.84 -12.46 5.97
N SER A 115 0.85 -13.60 5.28
CA SER A 115 -0.24 -14.02 4.40
C SER A 115 -1.01 -15.21 4.98
N GLY A 116 -2.20 -15.49 4.43
CA GLY A 116 -3.03 -16.61 4.90
C GLY A 116 -3.57 -16.42 6.32
N VAL A 117 -3.71 -15.18 6.78
CA VAL A 117 -4.17 -14.88 8.14
C VAL A 117 -5.70 -14.88 8.23
N ASN A 118 -6.21 -15.32 9.37
CA ASN A 118 -7.53 -14.96 9.86
C ASN A 118 -7.38 -13.85 10.90
N TYR A 119 -8.27 -12.87 10.85
CA TYR A 119 -8.36 -11.84 11.88
C TYR A 119 -9.38 -12.30 12.92
N GLU A 120 -8.96 -12.43 14.17
CA GLU A 120 -9.84 -12.90 15.25
C GLU A 120 -10.50 -11.73 15.96
N ARG A 121 -9.69 -10.82 16.52
CA ARG A 121 -10.16 -9.63 17.20
C ARG A 121 -9.04 -8.61 17.36
N ILE A 122 -9.43 -7.39 17.72
CA ILE A 122 -8.53 -6.29 18.10
C ILE A 122 -8.94 -5.90 19.52
N ASP A 123 -7.99 -5.84 20.43
CA ASP A 123 -8.18 -5.37 21.81
C ASP A 123 -6.97 -4.54 22.28
N ASP A 124 -6.93 -4.21 23.56
CA ASP A 124 -5.88 -3.38 24.15
C ASP A 124 -4.48 -4.01 24.06
N ALA A 125 -4.39 -5.34 23.88
CA ALA A 125 -3.12 -6.02 23.70
C ALA A 125 -2.65 -5.98 22.23
N GLY A 126 -3.53 -5.72 21.27
CA GLY A 126 -3.20 -5.55 19.85
C GLY A 126 -4.08 -6.34 18.90
N LEU A 127 -3.50 -6.81 17.79
CA LEU A 127 -4.20 -7.57 16.75
C LEU A 127 -3.95 -9.07 16.92
N HIS A 128 -5.03 -9.83 17.10
CA HIS A 128 -4.97 -11.28 17.28
C HIS A 128 -5.33 -11.98 15.97
N ILE A 129 -4.43 -12.87 15.53
CA ILE A 129 -4.55 -13.59 14.26
C ILE A 129 -4.39 -15.10 14.45
N THR A 130 -4.97 -15.87 13.54
CA THR A 130 -4.74 -17.31 13.40
C THR A 130 -4.49 -17.66 11.94
N PHE A 131 -4.26 -18.93 11.64
CA PHE A 131 -3.91 -19.41 10.31
C PHE A 131 -4.71 -20.65 9.91
N GLY A 132 -4.97 -20.79 8.62
CA GLY A 132 -5.68 -21.93 8.03
C GLY A 132 -7.17 -21.95 8.33
N GLU A 133 -7.89 -22.91 7.75
CA GLU A 133 -9.35 -23.02 7.88
C GLU A 133 -9.79 -23.34 9.32
N ASN A 134 -8.99 -24.12 10.04
CA ASN A 134 -9.23 -24.49 11.44
C ASN A 134 -8.87 -23.39 12.45
N ARG A 135 -8.38 -22.22 11.99
CA ARG A 135 -7.97 -21.10 12.85
C ARG A 135 -6.94 -21.52 13.92
N GLU A 136 -5.89 -22.20 13.48
CA GLU A 136 -4.83 -22.71 14.35
C GLU A 136 -3.67 -21.72 14.48
N LYS A 137 -2.74 -22.00 15.41
CA LYS A 137 -1.52 -21.20 15.65
C LYS A 137 -1.81 -19.73 15.97
N PRO A 138 -2.51 -19.44 17.07
CA PRO A 138 -2.80 -18.06 17.46
C PRO A 138 -1.50 -17.27 17.64
N ARG A 139 -1.49 -16.05 17.09
CA ARG A 139 -0.41 -15.07 17.27
C ARG A 139 -1.02 -13.72 17.62
N LEU A 140 -0.47 -13.09 18.66
CA LEU A 140 -0.74 -11.71 19.00
C LEU A 140 0.32 -10.82 18.34
N LEU A 141 -0.12 -9.80 17.61
CA LEU A 141 0.71 -8.67 17.19
C LEU A 141 0.43 -7.51 18.13
N GLU A 142 1.36 -7.25 19.05
CA GLU A 142 1.30 -6.12 19.97
C GLU A 142 1.57 -4.83 19.20
N VAL A 143 0.52 -4.23 18.66
CA VAL A 143 0.60 -3.04 17.82
C VAL A 143 -0.12 -1.88 18.47
N ASP A 144 0.44 -0.69 18.29
CA ASP A 144 -0.14 0.56 18.80
C ASP A 144 -1.31 1.00 17.91
N ASN A 145 -1.25 0.66 16.62
CA ASN A 145 -2.30 0.96 15.66
C ASN A 145 -2.55 -0.20 14.68
N VAL A 146 -3.82 -0.34 14.30
CA VAL A 146 -4.25 -1.14 13.14
C VAL A 146 -4.76 -0.17 12.07
N VAL A 147 -4.16 -0.22 10.88
CA VAL A 147 -4.54 0.59 9.71
C VAL A 147 -5.26 -0.29 8.69
N VAL A 148 -6.45 0.14 8.27
CA VAL A 148 -7.34 -0.65 7.41
C VAL A 148 -7.23 -0.20 5.96
N CYS A 149 -6.72 -1.12 5.13
CA CYS A 149 -6.55 -0.99 3.68
C CYS A 149 -7.34 -2.10 2.95
N ALA A 150 -8.53 -2.45 3.46
CA ALA A 150 -9.28 -3.65 3.07
C ALA A 150 -10.18 -3.48 1.82
N GLY A 151 -9.81 -2.58 0.90
CA GLY A 151 -10.58 -2.29 -0.30
C GLY A 151 -11.47 -1.06 -0.17
N GLN A 152 -12.32 -0.85 -1.17
CA GLN A 152 -13.17 0.33 -1.33
C GLN A 152 -14.55 -0.09 -1.80
N GLU A 153 -15.57 0.67 -1.41
CA GLU A 153 -16.96 0.49 -1.81
C GLU A 153 -17.41 1.64 -2.72
N SER A 154 -18.30 1.34 -3.66
CA SER A 154 -18.84 2.36 -4.56
C SER A 154 -19.79 3.27 -3.80
N GLN A 155 -19.49 4.58 -3.78
CA GLN A 155 -20.40 5.58 -3.23
C GLN A 155 -21.26 6.20 -4.34
N ARG A 156 -22.50 5.72 -4.48
CA ARG A 156 -23.45 6.11 -5.55
C ARG A 156 -24.79 6.66 -5.05
N GLY A 157 -24.91 6.98 -3.76
CA GLY A 157 -26.19 7.40 -3.16
C GLY A 157 -26.88 8.55 -3.89
N LEU A 158 -26.15 9.62 -4.20
CA LEU A 158 -26.69 10.77 -4.94
C LEU A 158 -27.17 10.39 -6.35
N TYR A 159 -26.46 9.49 -7.04
CA TYR A 159 -26.89 9.03 -8.37
C TYR A 159 -28.24 8.31 -8.28
N ASP A 160 -28.40 7.42 -7.30
CA ASP A 160 -29.64 6.68 -7.09
C ASP A 160 -30.81 7.61 -6.73
N GLU A 161 -30.57 8.63 -5.88
CA GLU A 161 -31.55 9.65 -5.55
C GLU A 161 -32.01 10.48 -6.76
N LEU A 162 -31.08 10.85 -7.65
CA LEU A 162 -31.40 11.61 -8.87
C LEU A 162 -32.23 10.78 -9.83
N VAL A 163 -31.84 9.53 -10.07
CA VAL A 163 -32.58 8.60 -10.94
C VAL A 163 -33.99 8.36 -10.39
N ALA A 164 -34.14 8.18 -9.08
CA ALA A 164 -35.45 8.02 -8.44
C ALA A 164 -36.38 9.23 -8.63
N LYS A 165 -35.82 10.43 -8.81
CA LYS A 165 -36.55 11.67 -9.12
C LYS A 165 -36.76 11.90 -10.62
N GLY A 166 -36.41 10.93 -11.47
CA GLY A 166 -36.51 11.07 -12.94
C GLY A 166 -35.46 11.99 -13.55
N VAL A 167 -34.42 12.36 -12.81
CA VAL A 167 -33.31 13.17 -13.34
C VAL A 167 -32.37 12.25 -14.11
N ARG A 168 -32.05 12.63 -15.35
CA ARG A 168 -31.02 11.95 -16.14
C ARG A 168 -29.64 12.28 -15.56
N ALA A 169 -28.99 11.28 -14.97
CA ALA A 169 -27.63 11.39 -14.44
C ALA A 169 -26.72 10.31 -15.05
N HIS A 170 -25.42 10.56 -15.04
CA HIS A 170 -24.39 9.60 -15.44
C HIS A 170 -23.45 9.34 -14.26
N VAL A 171 -22.88 8.14 -14.19
CA VAL A 171 -21.93 7.73 -13.14
C VAL A 171 -20.69 7.11 -13.78
N VAL A 172 -19.51 7.53 -13.33
CA VAL A 172 -18.20 7.07 -13.82
C VAL A 172 -17.25 6.82 -12.65
N GLY A 173 -16.13 6.13 -12.89
CA GLY A 173 -15.06 5.95 -11.91
C GLY A 173 -15.49 5.15 -10.68
N GLY A 174 -15.10 5.62 -9.48
CA GLY A 174 -15.28 4.91 -8.20
C GLY A 174 -16.71 4.78 -7.77
N ALA A 175 -17.53 5.78 -8.09
CA ALA A 175 -18.96 5.73 -7.84
C ALA A 175 -19.63 4.63 -8.69
N LEU A 176 -19.14 4.37 -9.91
CA LEU A 176 -19.67 3.30 -10.76
C LEU A 176 -19.18 1.93 -10.26
N LEU A 177 -17.87 1.78 -10.06
CA LEU A 177 -17.27 0.53 -9.59
C LEU A 177 -15.96 0.82 -8.86
N ALA A 178 -15.97 0.64 -7.53
CA ALA A 178 -14.81 0.91 -6.68
C ALA A 178 -13.69 -0.15 -6.72
N GLY A 179 -14.02 -1.43 -6.97
CA GLY A 179 -13.12 -2.60 -6.82
C GLY A 179 -11.73 -2.48 -7.48
N GLU A 180 -11.50 -3.11 -8.63
CA GLU A 180 -10.23 -2.95 -9.36
C GLU A 180 -10.13 -1.57 -10.05
N LEU A 181 -10.63 -0.50 -9.43
CA LEU A 181 -10.53 0.82 -10.03
C LEU A 181 -9.12 1.37 -9.89
N ASP A 182 -8.52 1.67 -11.04
CA ASP A 182 -7.39 2.58 -11.11
C ASP A 182 -7.83 3.93 -11.71
N ALA A 183 -6.97 4.95 -11.52
CA ALA A 183 -7.20 6.28 -12.07
C ALA A 183 -7.38 6.23 -13.60
N LYS A 184 -6.69 5.30 -14.28
CA LYS A 184 -6.78 5.11 -15.72
C LYS A 184 -8.20 4.78 -16.18
N ARG A 185 -8.89 3.85 -15.51
CA ARG A 185 -10.29 3.51 -15.83
C ARG A 185 -11.23 4.67 -15.56
N ALA A 186 -11.06 5.37 -14.43
CA ALA A 186 -11.91 6.52 -14.08
C ALA A 186 -11.79 7.64 -15.13
N ILE A 187 -10.55 7.99 -15.52
CA ILE A 187 -10.27 9.01 -16.54
C ILE A 187 -10.86 8.58 -17.88
N ARG A 188 -10.61 7.34 -18.33
CA ARG A 188 -11.16 6.83 -19.59
C ARG A 188 -12.68 6.94 -19.62
N GLN A 189 -13.37 6.46 -18.59
CA GLN A 189 -14.83 6.52 -18.51
C GLN A 189 -15.36 7.96 -18.55
N GLY A 190 -14.72 8.88 -17.84
CA GLY A 190 -15.09 10.29 -17.87
C GLY A 190 -14.90 10.91 -19.26
N THR A 191 -13.76 10.64 -19.90
CA THR A 191 -13.45 11.14 -21.24
C THR A 191 -14.40 10.59 -22.31
N GLU A 192 -14.66 9.27 -22.29
CA GLU A 192 -15.60 8.63 -23.22
C GLU A 192 -17.02 9.16 -23.05
N LEU A 193 -17.46 9.35 -21.81
CA LEU A 193 -18.77 9.95 -21.53
C LEU A 193 -18.84 11.40 -22.03
N ALA A 194 -17.83 12.21 -21.75
CA ALA A 194 -17.81 13.62 -22.18
C ALA A 194 -17.82 13.76 -23.70
N ALA A 195 -17.18 12.85 -24.44
CA ALA A 195 -17.17 12.86 -25.90
C ALA A 195 -18.51 12.42 -26.53
N ALA A 196 -19.38 11.75 -25.77
CA ALA A 196 -20.66 11.23 -26.25
C ALA A 196 -21.86 12.14 -25.91
N LEU A 197 -21.65 13.19 -25.11
CA LEU A 197 -22.65 14.20 -24.74
C LEU A 197 -22.61 15.39 -25.69
#